data_AF-A0A9E4BZE4-F1
#
_entry.id   AF-A0A9E4BZE4-F1
#
_cell.length_a   1.000
_cell.length_b   1.000
_cell.length_c   1.000
_cell.angle_alpha   90.00
_cell.angle_beta   90.00
_cell.angle_gamma   90.00
#
_symmetry.space_group_name_H-M   'P 1'
#
loop_
_entity.id
_entity.type
_entity.pdbx_description
1 polymer ?
#
loop_
_entity_poly.entity_id
_entity_poly.type
_entity_poly.pdbx_seq_one_letter_code
_entity_poly.pdbx_strand_id
1 'polypeptide(L)'
;RLTDAIAQRRGRPFHVIVRVGASRETNRRVGYDLKAWIEENLCDIVVTGANSGTDPGVEVEAYVEMMRDSQVRLYPGFDSHGEWGHGHLLPAAQWREAWFRGLATGFYERGATGVHLFNWHNHVYAARPLLQSLGAPDSLRRTAKVYAAVKRHIRDRSELRYGAERDDRLRGEVPVDLLRTLVEGGPRFHIGVYEDVSEDATLELQVDLDHLSPRDRIAVELDGQRLGDPVRRSPAAEEAANPTDVSENTWLVWPLVPAQVGKGIHIVGINLLERDPRLRPPVVVRNVEIHVSYPSGENASAEGVDGRLRDHPLVRKK
;
A
#
# COMPACT_ATOMS: atom_id res chain seq x y z
N ARG A 1 29.13 -23.30 0.57
CA ARG A 1 30.60 -23.55 0.74
C ARG A 1 31.32 -22.41 1.47
N LEU A 2 31.29 -21.16 0.98
CA LEU A 2 31.92 -20.03 1.71
C LEU A 2 31.20 -19.70 3.02
N THR A 3 29.87 -19.63 2.98
CA THR A 3 28.99 -19.37 4.12
C THR A 3 29.17 -20.42 5.22
N ASP A 4 29.24 -21.70 4.86
CA ASP A 4 29.45 -22.82 5.78
C ASP A 4 30.80 -22.70 6.51
N ALA A 5 31.87 -22.36 5.79
CA ALA A 5 33.19 -22.15 6.39
C ALA A 5 33.19 -20.97 7.38
N ILE A 6 32.49 -19.88 7.05
CA ILE A 6 32.31 -18.73 7.95
C ILE A 6 31.50 -19.15 9.19
N ALA A 7 30.41 -19.89 9.00
CA ALA A 7 29.58 -20.36 10.09
C ALA A 7 30.36 -21.27 11.06
N GLN A 8 31.12 -22.22 10.52
CA GLN A 8 31.98 -23.13 11.30
C GLN A 8 33.04 -22.34 12.09
N ARG A 9 33.72 -21.37 11.46
CA ARG A 9 34.73 -20.53 12.14
C ARG A 9 34.13 -19.67 13.25
N ARG A 10 32.87 -19.23 13.10
CA ARG A 10 32.18 -18.37 14.07
C ARG A 10 31.43 -19.16 15.16
N GLY A 11 31.21 -20.46 14.98
CA GLY A 11 30.38 -21.27 15.86
C GLY A 11 28.90 -20.86 15.87
N ARG A 12 28.42 -20.18 14.81
CA ARG A 12 27.01 -19.76 14.66
C ARG A 12 26.62 -19.67 13.18
N PRO A 13 25.32 -19.79 12.83
CA PRO A 13 24.86 -19.68 11.46
C PRO A 13 25.31 -18.38 10.77
N PHE A 14 25.53 -18.45 9.46
CA PHE A 14 25.83 -17.30 8.60
C PHE A 14 24.85 -17.27 7.44
N HIS A 15 23.77 -16.49 7.59
CA HIS A 15 22.69 -16.42 6.62
C HIS A 15 22.99 -15.47 5.47
N VAL A 16 22.49 -15.81 4.28
CA VAL A 16 22.51 -15.01 3.06
C VAL A 16 21.10 -14.49 2.79
N ILE A 17 20.99 -13.17 2.65
CA ILE A 17 19.76 -12.49 2.28
C ILE A 17 19.90 -11.98 0.85
N VAL A 18 18.90 -12.23 0.02
CA VAL A 18 18.80 -11.66 -1.33
C VAL A 18 17.61 -10.71 -1.40
N ARG A 19 17.77 -9.60 -2.13
CA ARG A 19 16.68 -8.69 -2.49
C ARG A 19 16.32 -8.86 -3.95
N VAL A 20 15.06 -9.15 -4.24
CA VAL A 20 14.54 -9.44 -5.58
C VAL A 20 13.28 -8.62 -5.89
N GLY A 21 12.72 -8.73 -7.10
CA GLY A 21 11.52 -8.01 -7.52
C GLY A 21 10.27 -8.41 -6.73
N ALA A 22 9.17 -7.66 -6.88
CA ALA A 22 7.90 -8.01 -6.23
C ALA A 22 7.12 -9.12 -6.96
N SER A 23 7.42 -9.36 -8.23
CA SER A 23 6.75 -10.35 -9.07
C SER A 23 7.74 -11.24 -9.82
N ARG A 24 7.28 -12.43 -10.23
CA ARG A 24 8.04 -13.35 -11.08
C ARG A 24 8.44 -12.72 -12.41
N GLU A 25 7.58 -11.86 -12.96
CA GLU A 25 7.88 -11.16 -14.23
C GLU A 25 9.03 -10.17 -14.05
N THR A 26 9.03 -9.38 -12.96
CA THR A 26 10.16 -8.50 -12.65
C THR A 26 11.45 -9.29 -12.49
N ASN A 27 11.42 -10.39 -11.72
CA ASN A 27 12.60 -11.26 -11.56
C ASN A 27 13.14 -11.76 -12.89
N ARG A 28 12.26 -12.24 -13.78
CA ARG A 28 12.63 -12.73 -15.12
C ARG A 28 13.26 -11.64 -15.98
N ARG A 29 12.72 -10.41 -15.95
CA ARG A 29 13.23 -9.30 -16.76
C ARG A 29 14.58 -8.77 -16.29
N VAL A 30 14.79 -8.75 -14.97
CA VAL A 30 16.05 -8.30 -14.37
C VAL A 30 17.13 -9.40 -14.40
N GLY A 31 16.73 -10.67 -14.42
CA GLY A 31 17.65 -11.82 -14.45
C GLY A 31 17.87 -12.48 -13.08
N TYR A 32 16.94 -12.34 -12.15
CA TYR A 32 16.97 -13.04 -10.87
C TYR A 32 16.43 -14.47 -11.04
N ASP A 33 17.33 -15.45 -11.14
CA ASP A 33 16.98 -16.88 -11.18
C ASP A 33 16.76 -17.43 -9.77
N LEU A 34 15.68 -16.96 -9.14
CA LEU A 34 15.38 -17.30 -7.76
C LEU A 34 15.13 -18.80 -7.56
N LYS A 35 14.58 -19.48 -8.58
CA LYS A 35 14.34 -20.92 -8.54
C LYS A 35 15.65 -21.68 -8.38
N ALA A 36 16.64 -21.39 -9.23
CA ALA A 36 17.97 -21.99 -9.10
C ALA A 36 18.61 -21.67 -7.74
N TRP A 37 18.49 -20.43 -7.26
CA TRP A 37 19.08 -20.04 -5.96
C TRP A 37 18.47 -20.80 -4.78
N ILE A 38 17.17 -21.07 -4.81
CA ILE A 38 16.49 -21.86 -3.78
C ILE A 38 16.89 -23.34 -3.89
N GLU A 39 16.82 -23.92 -5.10
CA GLU A 39 17.15 -25.34 -5.35
C GLU A 39 18.61 -25.68 -4.99
N GLU A 40 19.53 -24.74 -5.23
CA GLU A 40 20.95 -24.88 -4.92
C GLU A 40 21.32 -24.42 -3.49
N ASN A 41 20.34 -24.02 -2.67
CA ASN A 41 20.55 -23.51 -1.30
C ASN A 41 21.54 -22.33 -1.22
N LEU A 42 21.39 -21.34 -2.11
CA LEU A 42 22.27 -20.18 -2.20
C LEU A 42 21.83 -18.99 -1.32
N CYS A 43 20.60 -19.02 -0.80
CA CYS A 43 20.08 -17.99 0.09
C CYS A 43 19.19 -18.60 1.19
N ASP A 44 19.10 -17.90 2.33
CA ASP A 44 18.26 -18.27 3.47
C ASP A 44 17.00 -17.40 3.57
N ILE A 45 17.10 -16.16 3.09
CA ILE A 45 16.04 -15.15 3.20
C ILE A 45 15.89 -14.44 1.86
N VAL A 46 14.65 -14.33 1.41
CA VAL A 46 14.26 -13.57 0.22
C VAL A 46 13.44 -12.37 0.66
N VAL A 47 13.91 -11.20 0.24
CA VAL A 47 13.25 -9.92 0.46
C VAL A 47 12.76 -9.39 -0.87
N THR A 48 11.51 -8.97 -0.96
CA THR A 48 10.99 -8.30 -2.17
C THR A 48 11.23 -6.80 -2.11
N GLY A 49 11.06 -6.11 -3.24
CA GLY A 49 11.34 -4.68 -3.34
C GLY A 49 12.82 -4.40 -3.52
N ALA A 50 13.46 -5.02 -4.53
CA ALA A 50 14.87 -4.78 -4.88
C ALA A 50 15.15 -3.37 -5.42
N ASN A 51 14.12 -2.65 -5.86
CA ASN A 51 14.27 -1.32 -6.45
C ASN A 51 13.80 -0.22 -5.49
N SER A 52 13.42 0.95 -6.03
CA SER A 52 12.92 2.07 -5.23
C SER A 52 11.43 1.95 -4.95
N GLY A 53 11.04 2.23 -3.71
CA GLY A 53 9.62 2.33 -3.34
C GLY A 53 9.02 1.04 -2.80
N THR A 54 7.93 1.21 -2.04
CA THR A 54 7.13 0.08 -1.59
C THR A 54 6.27 -0.39 -2.75
N ASP A 55 6.41 -1.65 -3.15
CA ASP A 55 5.52 -2.28 -4.12
C ASP A 55 4.41 -3.04 -3.36
N PRO A 56 3.15 -2.58 -3.39
CA PRO A 56 2.05 -3.31 -2.76
C PRO A 56 1.67 -4.60 -3.53
N GLY A 57 2.07 -4.72 -4.80
CA GLY A 57 1.75 -5.80 -5.72
C GLY A 57 2.60 -7.07 -5.57
N VAL A 58 3.16 -7.34 -4.39
CA VAL A 58 3.98 -8.54 -4.15
C VAL A 58 3.16 -9.81 -4.35
N GLU A 59 3.64 -10.71 -5.22
CA GLU A 59 3.07 -12.04 -5.48
C GLU A 59 3.40 -13.03 -4.34
N VAL A 60 3.01 -12.71 -3.11
CA VAL A 60 3.40 -13.47 -1.90
C VAL A 60 3.14 -14.97 -2.04
N GLU A 61 1.98 -15.36 -2.53
CA GLU A 61 1.60 -16.77 -2.71
C GLU A 61 2.53 -17.48 -3.70
N ALA A 62 2.96 -16.81 -4.76
CA ALA A 62 3.89 -17.39 -5.73
C ALA A 62 5.30 -17.59 -5.12
N TYR A 63 5.74 -16.69 -4.25
CA TYR A 63 6.99 -16.83 -3.51
C TYR A 63 6.91 -17.96 -2.48
N VAL A 64 5.84 -17.99 -1.69
CA VAL A 64 5.61 -19.03 -0.67
C VAL A 64 5.53 -20.41 -1.32
N GLU A 65 4.82 -20.54 -2.44
CA GLU A 65 4.77 -21.79 -3.21
C GLU A 65 6.15 -22.23 -3.68
N MET A 66 6.93 -21.32 -4.26
CA MET A 66 8.29 -21.61 -4.73
C MET A 66 9.23 -22.07 -3.61
N MET A 67 8.98 -21.61 -2.38
CA MET A 67 9.79 -21.92 -1.20
C MET A 67 9.27 -23.10 -0.38
N ARG A 68 8.14 -23.72 -0.77
CA ARG A 68 7.41 -24.73 0.01
C ARG A 68 8.28 -25.86 0.53
N ASP A 69 9.20 -26.38 -0.29
CA ASP A 69 10.08 -27.50 0.03
C ASP A 69 11.49 -27.05 0.48
N SER A 70 11.65 -25.77 0.84
CA SER A 70 12.91 -25.17 1.27
C SER A 70 12.81 -24.59 2.69
N GLN A 71 13.95 -24.23 3.27
CA GLN A 71 14.00 -23.47 4.53
C GLN A 71 14.01 -21.94 4.31
N VAL A 72 13.89 -21.50 3.05
CA VAL A 72 13.97 -20.09 2.68
C VAL A 72 12.74 -19.35 3.18
N ARG A 73 12.96 -18.17 3.78
CA ARG A 73 11.89 -17.34 4.34
C ARG A 73 11.64 -16.09 3.51
N LEU A 74 10.37 -15.75 3.34
CA LEU A 74 9.95 -14.56 2.63
C LEU A 74 9.71 -13.39 3.59
N TYR A 75 10.34 -12.25 3.29
CA TYR A 75 10.14 -10.99 4.00
C TYR A 75 9.85 -9.88 2.99
N PRO A 76 8.59 -9.61 2.64
CA PRO A 76 8.27 -8.53 1.71
C PRO A 76 8.83 -7.19 2.21
N GLY A 77 9.41 -6.43 1.29
CA GLY A 77 10.12 -5.19 1.62
C GLY A 77 9.21 -3.98 1.64
N PHE A 78 9.36 -3.16 2.68
CA PHE A 78 8.91 -1.77 2.72
C PHE A 78 10.09 -0.84 2.47
N ASP A 79 9.84 0.20 1.69
CA ASP A 79 10.77 1.27 1.37
C ASP A 79 10.08 2.64 1.53
N SER A 80 10.78 3.74 1.27
CA SER A 80 10.17 5.06 1.08
C SER A 80 9.25 5.02 -0.13
N HIS A 81 7.94 5.10 0.11
CA HIS A 81 6.98 5.13 -0.99
C HIS A 81 6.89 6.54 -1.57
N GLY A 82 6.83 6.65 -2.90
CA GLY A 82 6.65 7.93 -3.58
C GLY A 82 5.30 8.59 -3.26
N GLU A 83 4.32 7.79 -2.84
CA GLU A 83 3.06 8.29 -2.31
C GLU A 83 3.22 8.59 -0.83
N TRP A 84 3.29 9.87 -0.53
CA TRP A 84 3.43 10.36 0.83
C TRP A 84 2.09 10.43 1.58
N GLY A 85 0.99 10.00 0.95
CA GLY A 85 -0.37 10.14 1.47
C GLY A 85 -0.98 11.54 1.25
N HIS A 86 -0.32 12.43 0.49
CA HIS A 86 -0.87 13.73 0.14
C HIS A 86 -2.06 13.58 -0.83
N GLY A 87 -3.10 14.39 -0.62
CA GLY A 87 -4.31 14.37 -1.45
C GLY A 87 -5.32 13.27 -1.08
N HIS A 88 -5.07 12.52 0.00
CA HIS A 88 -6.06 11.62 0.60
C HIS A 88 -6.92 12.36 1.62
N LEU A 89 -8.05 11.74 2.02
CA LEU A 89 -8.93 12.32 3.05
C LEU A 89 -8.37 12.20 4.47
N LEU A 90 -7.52 11.21 4.72
CA LEU A 90 -6.76 11.10 5.95
C LEU A 90 -5.49 11.96 5.88
N PRO A 91 -5.05 12.57 6.99
CA PRO A 91 -3.74 13.21 7.05
C PRO A 91 -2.65 12.25 6.58
N ALA A 92 -1.72 12.76 5.78
CA ALA A 92 -0.68 11.98 5.09
C ALA A 92 0.03 10.94 5.98
N ALA A 93 0.38 11.32 7.21
CA ALA A 93 1.02 10.42 8.17
C ALA A 93 0.10 9.27 8.61
N GLN A 94 -1.18 9.57 8.90
CA GLN A 94 -2.15 8.57 9.35
C GLN A 94 -2.50 7.59 8.22
N TRP A 95 -2.70 8.10 7.00
CA TRP A 95 -2.92 7.26 5.83
C TRP A 95 -1.76 6.29 5.63
N ARG A 96 -0.52 6.81 5.66
CA ARG A 96 0.68 5.99 5.47
C ARG A 96 0.80 4.91 6.54
N GLU A 97 0.51 5.24 7.80
CA GLU A 97 0.51 4.23 8.87
C GLU A 97 -0.52 3.12 8.63
N ALA A 98 -1.75 3.51 8.30
CA ALA A 98 -2.83 2.56 8.04
C ALA A 98 -2.55 1.70 6.79
N TRP A 99 -1.97 2.29 5.74
CA TRP A 99 -1.58 1.58 4.52
C TRP A 99 -0.50 0.53 4.78
N PHE A 100 0.58 0.87 5.50
CA PHE A 100 1.61 -0.12 5.85
C PHE A 100 1.08 -1.23 6.76
N ARG A 101 0.18 -0.92 7.71
CA ARG A 101 -0.48 -1.94 8.54
C ARG A 101 -1.36 -2.86 7.69
N GLY A 102 -2.09 -2.31 6.71
CA GLY A 102 -2.86 -3.05 5.71
C GLY A 102 -1.99 -4.03 4.91
N LEU A 103 -0.89 -3.53 4.34
CA LEU A 103 0.08 -4.36 3.60
C LEU A 103 0.70 -5.45 4.47
N ALA A 104 1.17 -5.11 5.66
CA ALA A 104 1.78 -6.11 6.55
C ALA A 104 0.79 -7.20 6.94
N THR A 105 -0.46 -6.83 7.27
CA THR A 105 -1.53 -7.79 7.55
C THR A 105 -1.72 -8.72 6.35
N GLY A 106 -1.81 -8.17 5.15
CA GLY A 106 -1.92 -8.96 3.92
C GLY A 106 -0.70 -9.81 3.60
N PHE A 107 0.51 -9.40 3.98
CA PHE A 107 1.70 -10.23 3.81
C PHE A 107 1.69 -11.42 4.77
N TYR A 108 1.41 -11.21 6.05
CA TYR A 108 1.34 -12.28 7.04
C TYR A 108 0.26 -13.31 6.69
N GLU A 109 -0.93 -12.84 6.34
CA GLU A 109 -2.08 -13.69 6.03
C GLU A 109 -1.88 -14.54 4.77
N ARG A 110 -1.00 -14.10 3.87
CA ARG A 110 -0.62 -14.84 2.65
C ARG A 110 0.62 -15.71 2.82
N GLY A 111 1.18 -15.79 4.04
CA GLY A 111 2.26 -16.70 4.39
C GLY A 111 3.67 -16.10 4.44
N ALA A 112 3.81 -14.77 4.40
CA ALA A 112 5.11 -14.14 4.67
C ALA A 112 5.56 -14.39 6.12
N THR A 113 6.87 -14.57 6.33
CA THR A 113 7.43 -14.80 7.67
C THR A 113 7.55 -13.50 8.47
N GLY A 114 7.66 -12.37 7.78
CA GLY A 114 7.81 -11.05 8.38
C GLY A 114 7.85 -9.97 7.30
N VAL A 115 8.25 -8.77 7.69
CA VAL A 115 8.49 -7.66 6.77
C VAL A 115 9.94 -7.17 6.89
N HIS A 116 10.50 -6.66 5.80
CA HIS A 116 11.83 -6.06 5.77
C HIS A 116 11.70 -4.55 5.57
N LEU A 117 12.46 -3.73 6.32
CA LEU A 117 12.39 -2.28 6.22
C LEU A 117 13.67 -1.72 5.56
N PHE A 118 13.51 -0.96 4.49
CA PHE A 118 14.60 -0.32 3.72
C PHE A 118 14.38 1.20 3.64
N ASN A 119 15.46 1.99 3.66
CA ASN A 119 15.46 3.47 3.73
C ASN A 119 14.58 4.12 4.82
N TRP A 120 14.15 3.37 5.84
CA TRP A 120 13.48 3.93 7.01
C TRP A 120 14.54 4.42 8.00
N HIS A 121 15.28 5.44 7.59
CA HIS A 121 16.35 6.02 8.40
C HIS A 121 15.78 6.71 9.65
N ASN A 122 16.66 6.86 10.65
CA ASN A 122 16.35 7.09 12.06
C ASN A 122 15.64 8.44 12.33
N HIS A 123 14.35 8.55 12.02
CA HIS A 123 13.45 9.55 12.57
C HIS A 123 12.65 8.90 13.69
N VAL A 124 13.25 8.91 14.90
CA VAL A 124 12.76 8.24 16.12
C VAL A 124 11.27 8.49 16.43
N TYR A 125 10.69 9.58 15.91
CA TYR A 125 9.28 9.91 16.11
C TYR A 125 8.37 9.58 14.92
N ALA A 126 8.87 9.60 13.68
CA ALA A 126 8.01 9.48 12.49
C ALA A 126 7.70 8.03 12.09
N ALA A 127 8.58 7.08 12.43
CA ALA A 127 8.40 5.66 12.10
C ALA A 127 8.04 4.79 13.31
N ARG A 128 8.12 5.32 14.53
CA ARG A 128 7.96 4.54 15.77
C ARG A 128 6.63 3.78 15.88
N PRO A 129 5.46 4.37 15.55
CA PRO A 129 4.20 3.65 15.59
C PRO A 129 4.19 2.41 14.66
N LEU A 130 4.88 2.49 13.52
CA LEU A 130 5.03 1.37 12.59
C LEU A 130 6.06 0.35 13.07
N LEU A 131 7.22 0.80 13.57
CA LEU A 131 8.23 -0.10 14.12
C LEU A 131 7.72 -0.95 15.30
N GLN A 132 6.73 -0.44 16.05
CA GLN A 132 6.10 -1.14 17.16
C GLN A 132 4.95 -2.07 16.74
N SER A 133 4.42 -1.94 15.52
CA SER A 133 3.23 -2.69 15.08
C SER A 133 3.46 -3.66 13.94
N LEU A 134 4.42 -3.41 13.05
CA LEU A 134 4.59 -4.21 11.82
C LEU A 134 5.29 -5.55 12.03
N GLY A 135 5.94 -5.76 13.19
CA GLY A 135 6.80 -6.93 13.41
C GLY A 135 6.07 -8.23 13.73
N ALA A 136 4.78 -8.18 14.06
CA ALA A 136 3.99 -9.36 14.41
C ALA A 136 2.51 -9.21 13.98
N PRO A 137 1.84 -10.31 13.59
CA PRO A 137 0.41 -10.27 13.27
C PRO A 137 -0.47 -9.76 14.44
N ASP A 138 -0.13 -10.14 15.68
CA ASP A 138 -0.92 -9.75 16.85
C ASP A 138 -0.94 -8.25 17.09
N SER A 139 0.17 -7.55 16.81
CA SER A 139 0.25 -6.09 16.96
C SER A 139 -0.46 -5.31 15.84
N LEU A 140 -0.98 -6.01 14.82
CA LEU A 140 -1.77 -5.43 13.73
C LEU A 140 -3.28 -5.58 13.96
N ARG A 141 -3.70 -6.47 14.87
CA ARG A 141 -5.13 -6.70 15.17
C ARG A 141 -5.78 -5.41 15.64
N ARG A 142 -6.97 -5.13 15.11
CA ARG A 142 -7.80 -3.98 15.51
C ARG A 142 -7.09 -2.61 15.41
N THR A 143 -6.10 -2.51 14.52
CA THR A 143 -5.51 -1.23 14.12
C THR A 143 -6.20 -0.70 12.86
N ALA A 144 -6.23 0.62 12.69
CA ALA A 144 -6.72 1.22 11.46
C ALA A 144 -5.86 0.80 10.27
N LYS A 145 -6.50 0.45 9.15
CA LYS A 145 -5.86 -0.05 7.93
C LYS A 145 -6.50 0.54 6.68
N VAL A 146 -5.66 0.70 5.66
CA VAL A 146 -6.10 1.02 4.30
C VAL A 146 -5.69 -0.13 3.39
N TYR A 147 -6.68 -0.74 2.76
CA TYR A 147 -6.50 -1.74 1.70
C TYR A 147 -6.76 -1.06 0.36
N ALA A 148 -5.77 -1.03 -0.53
CA ALA A 148 -5.84 -0.25 -1.76
C ALA A 148 -5.64 -1.12 -3.00
N ALA A 149 -6.27 -0.73 -4.10
CA ALA A 149 -5.95 -1.24 -5.42
C ALA A 149 -4.48 -0.95 -5.76
N VAL A 150 -3.81 -1.87 -6.45
CA VAL A 150 -2.38 -1.76 -6.75
C VAL A 150 -2.15 -0.59 -7.71
N LYS A 151 -1.28 0.35 -7.33
CA LYS A 151 -0.93 1.47 -8.20
C LYS A 151 0.22 1.13 -9.13
N ARG A 152 0.01 1.31 -10.43
CA ARG A 152 1.04 1.16 -11.45
C ARG A 152 2.03 2.31 -11.36
N HIS A 153 3.31 1.98 -11.48
CA HIS A 153 4.37 2.97 -11.60
C HIS A 153 4.73 3.14 -13.07
N ILE A 154 4.22 4.19 -13.72
CA ILE A 154 4.55 4.52 -15.10
C ILE A 154 5.59 5.63 -15.10
N ARG A 155 6.79 5.32 -15.58
CA ARG A 155 7.88 6.28 -15.83
C ARG A 155 7.97 6.60 -17.31
N ASP A 156 8.13 7.87 -17.64
CA ASP A 156 8.46 8.25 -19.02
C ASP A 156 9.86 7.76 -19.38
N ARG A 157 10.05 7.35 -20.64
CA ARG A 157 11.34 6.91 -21.18
C ARG A 157 12.42 8.00 -21.13
N SER A 158 12.03 9.27 -21.11
CA SER A 158 12.96 10.39 -21.01
C SER A 158 13.47 10.63 -19.60
N GLU A 159 12.87 10.03 -18.57
CA GLU A 159 13.28 10.27 -17.18
C GLU A 159 14.62 9.60 -16.86
N LEU A 160 15.45 10.30 -16.08
CA LEU A 160 16.79 9.85 -15.68
C LEU A 160 16.79 8.44 -15.07
N ARG A 161 15.74 8.11 -14.30
CA ARG A 161 15.62 6.82 -13.59
C ARG A 161 14.94 5.73 -14.41
N TYR A 162 14.52 5.99 -15.65
CA TYR A 162 13.78 5.01 -16.46
C TYR A 162 14.52 3.68 -16.53
N GLY A 163 15.82 3.67 -16.84
CA GLY A 163 16.58 2.42 -16.95
C GLY A 163 16.61 1.57 -15.67
N ALA A 164 16.65 2.21 -14.50
CA ALA A 164 16.67 1.53 -13.21
C ALA A 164 15.26 1.08 -12.77
N GLU A 165 14.21 1.80 -13.17
CA GLU A 165 12.84 1.60 -12.68
C GLU A 165 11.88 1.04 -13.74
N ARG A 166 12.34 0.77 -14.96
CA ARG A 166 11.53 0.28 -16.08
C ARG A 166 10.79 -1.02 -15.77
N ASP A 167 11.47 -1.94 -15.08
CA ASP A 167 10.95 -3.28 -14.79
C ASP A 167 10.38 -3.40 -13.36
N ASP A 168 10.23 -2.26 -12.69
CA ASP A 168 9.66 -2.15 -11.34
C ASP A 168 8.16 -1.84 -11.39
N ARG A 169 7.39 -2.41 -10.44
CA ARG A 169 5.93 -2.16 -10.30
C ARG A 169 5.16 -2.25 -11.64
N LEU A 170 5.49 -3.29 -12.42
CA LEU A 170 4.92 -3.57 -13.75
C LEU A 170 3.41 -3.81 -13.75
N ARG A 171 2.84 -4.11 -12.59
CA ARG A 171 1.42 -4.41 -12.40
C ARG A 171 0.76 -3.29 -11.62
N GLY A 172 -0.51 -3.04 -11.93
CA GLY A 172 -1.34 -2.10 -11.21
C GLY A 172 -2.62 -1.80 -11.98
N GLU A 173 -3.63 -1.37 -11.25
CA GLU A 173 -4.99 -1.11 -11.74
C GLU A 173 -5.28 0.39 -11.80
N VAL A 174 -4.58 1.19 -10.98
CA VAL A 174 -4.70 2.65 -10.92
C VAL A 174 -3.36 3.35 -11.18
N PRO A 175 -3.31 4.58 -11.70
CA PRO A 175 -4.45 5.36 -12.18
C PRO A 175 -5.04 4.77 -13.46
N VAL A 176 -6.31 4.99 -13.79
CA VAL A 176 -6.88 4.59 -15.09
C VAL A 176 -7.93 5.58 -15.58
N ASP A 177 -7.95 5.83 -16.89
CA ASP A 177 -8.97 6.69 -17.50
C ASP A 177 -10.32 5.98 -17.47
N LEU A 178 -11.31 6.66 -16.92
CA LEU A 178 -12.68 6.21 -16.90
C LEU A 178 -13.39 6.71 -18.15
N LEU A 179 -13.53 5.83 -19.14
CA LEU A 179 -14.18 6.11 -20.41
C LEU A 179 -15.60 5.55 -20.41
N ARG A 180 -16.51 6.24 -21.10
CA ARG A 180 -17.84 5.71 -21.35
C ARG A 180 -17.74 4.52 -22.31
N THR A 181 -18.35 3.41 -21.92
CA THR A 181 -18.39 2.17 -22.69
C THR A 181 -19.76 1.98 -23.35
N LEU A 182 -19.79 1.19 -24.43
CA LEU A 182 -21.04 0.85 -25.16
C LEU A 182 -21.81 -0.31 -24.51
N VAL A 183 -21.12 -1.08 -23.67
CA VAL A 183 -21.70 -2.12 -22.81
C VAL A 183 -21.70 -1.59 -21.38
N GLU A 184 -22.71 -1.90 -20.58
CA GLU A 184 -22.65 -1.56 -19.16
C GLU A 184 -21.43 -2.24 -18.52
N GLY A 185 -20.46 -1.42 -18.08
CA GLY A 185 -19.24 -1.91 -17.45
C GLY A 185 -18.09 -0.91 -17.58
N GLY A 186 -17.21 -0.89 -16.59
CA GLY A 186 -15.97 -0.12 -16.62
C GLY A 186 -14.83 -0.88 -15.94
N PRO A 187 -13.72 -0.21 -15.61
CA PRO A 187 -12.59 -0.86 -14.94
C PRO A 187 -13.04 -1.51 -13.62
N ARG A 188 -12.38 -2.63 -13.32
CA ARG A 188 -12.56 -3.40 -12.09
C ARG A 188 -11.27 -3.39 -11.29
N PHE A 189 -11.39 -3.18 -9.99
CA PHE A 189 -10.28 -3.05 -9.06
C PHE A 189 -10.36 -4.15 -8.00
N HIS A 190 -9.26 -4.84 -7.75
CA HIS A 190 -9.18 -5.92 -6.77
C HIS A 190 -8.55 -5.41 -5.48
N ILE A 191 -9.30 -5.47 -4.39
CA ILE A 191 -8.87 -5.02 -3.07
C ILE A 191 -8.88 -6.21 -2.12
N GLY A 192 -7.71 -6.63 -1.68
CA GLY A 192 -7.58 -7.70 -0.69
C GLY A 192 -7.75 -7.14 0.72
N VAL A 193 -8.82 -7.55 1.40
CA VAL A 193 -9.02 -7.36 2.84
C VAL A 193 -8.60 -8.65 3.52
N TYR A 194 -7.61 -8.55 4.41
CA TYR A 194 -6.92 -9.73 4.94
C TYR A 194 -7.25 -10.01 6.41
N GLU A 195 -8.21 -9.31 6.99
CA GLU A 195 -8.67 -9.54 8.35
C GLU A 195 -10.18 -9.79 8.38
N ASP A 196 -10.64 -10.54 9.37
CA ASP A 196 -12.05 -10.56 9.72
C ASP A 196 -12.39 -9.25 10.42
N VAL A 197 -13.22 -8.43 9.77
CA VAL A 197 -13.62 -7.13 10.29
C VAL A 197 -14.70 -7.31 11.35
N SER A 198 -14.51 -6.68 12.52
CA SER A 198 -15.49 -6.78 13.62
C SER A 198 -16.70 -5.87 13.41
N GLU A 199 -17.81 -6.22 14.05
CA GLU A 199 -19.09 -5.48 13.99
C GLU A 199 -18.99 -4.02 14.45
N ASP A 200 -18.03 -3.70 15.32
CA ASP A 200 -17.80 -2.34 15.83
C ASP A 200 -16.85 -1.51 14.96
N ALA A 201 -16.35 -2.05 13.84
CA ALA A 201 -15.49 -1.31 12.93
C ALA A 201 -16.28 -0.32 12.07
N THR A 202 -15.67 0.83 11.80
CA THR A 202 -16.15 1.77 10.78
C THR A 202 -15.44 1.47 9.46
N LEU A 203 -16.24 1.27 8.41
CA LEU A 203 -15.78 0.91 7.07
C LEU A 203 -16.20 1.92 6.03
N GLU A 204 -15.28 2.26 5.14
CA GLU A 204 -15.57 3.13 3.99
C GLU A 204 -14.91 2.58 2.71
N LEU A 205 -15.67 2.55 1.62
CA LEU A 205 -15.09 2.53 0.28
C LEU A 205 -14.82 3.98 -0.11
N GLN A 206 -13.58 4.28 -0.47
CA GLN A 206 -13.15 5.59 -0.94
C GLN A 206 -12.58 5.47 -2.35
N VAL A 207 -13.10 6.27 -3.27
CA VAL A 207 -12.65 6.33 -4.67
C VAL A 207 -12.18 7.73 -5.00
N ASP A 208 -10.91 7.86 -5.38
CA ASP A 208 -10.28 9.11 -5.76
C ASP A 208 -10.37 9.35 -7.27
N LEU A 209 -10.91 10.51 -7.66
CA LEU A 209 -11.19 10.85 -9.05
C LEU A 209 -10.64 12.23 -9.41
N ASP A 210 -9.77 12.27 -10.43
CA ASP A 210 -9.40 13.53 -11.09
C ASP A 210 -10.47 13.91 -12.12
N HIS A 211 -10.65 15.22 -12.31
CA HIS A 211 -11.50 15.80 -13.36
C HIS A 211 -12.99 15.41 -13.26
N LEU A 212 -13.43 14.97 -12.09
CA LEU A 212 -14.83 14.74 -11.77
C LEU A 212 -15.56 16.07 -11.59
N SER A 213 -16.66 16.23 -12.30
CA SER A 213 -17.56 17.36 -12.22
C SER A 213 -18.85 17.00 -11.45
N PRO A 214 -19.60 17.99 -10.95
CA PRO A 214 -20.92 17.76 -10.40
C PRO A 214 -21.95 17.21 -11.40
N ARG A 215 -21.71 17.33 -12.71
CA ARG A 215 -22.60 16.83 -13.78
C ARG A 215 -22.26 15.42 -14.25
N ASP A 216 -21.09 14.91 -13.90
CA ASP A 216 -20.76 13.53 -14.22
C ASP A 216 -21.62 12.57 -13.39
N ARG A 217 -22.02 11.46 -14.02
CA ARG A 217 -22.76 10.38 -13.36
C ARG A 217 -21.93 9.12 -13.41
N ILE A 218 -21.64 8.58 -12.23
CA ILE A 218 -20.86 7.36 -12.04
C ILE A 218 -21.72 6.35 -11.29
N ALA A 219 -21.65 5.09 -11.69
CA ALA A 219 -22.12 3.97 -10.89
C ALA A 219 -20.92 3.21 -10.33
N VAL A 220 -20.99 2.83 -9.06
CA VAL A 220 -20.00 1.98 -8.41
C VAL A 220 -20.68 0.72 -7.91
N GLU A 221 -20.00 -0.40 -8.09
CA GLU A 221 -20.41 -1.72 -7.62
C GLU A 221 -19.33 -2.29 -6.71
N LEU A 222 -19.74 -2.94 -5.63
CA LEU A 222 -18.89 -3.75 -4.76
C LEU A 222 -19.37 -5.19 -4.84
N ASP A 223 -18.52 -6.10 -5.30
CA ASP A 223 -18.84 -7.53 -5.49
C ASP A 223 -20.12 -7.78 -6.30
N GLY A 224 -20.31 -6.96 -7.35
CA GLY A 224 -21.47 -7.02 -8.25
C GLY A 224 -22.74 -6.40 -7.67
N GLN A 225 -22.70 -5.88 -6.44
CA GLN A 225 -23.81 -5.13 -5.85
C GLN A 225 -23.60 -3.62 -6.05
N ARG A 226 -24.59 -2.97 -6.67
CA ARG A 226 -24.55 -1.53 -6.89
C ARG A 226 -24.65 -0.77 -5.57
N LEU A 227 -23.72 0.14 -5.35
CA LEU A 227 -23.75 1.05 -4.21
C LEU A 227 -24.68 2.24 -4.49
N GLY A 228 -25.22 2.81 -3.41
CA GLY A 228 -26.07 4.00 -3.46
C GLY A 228 -25.30 5.27 -3.84
N ASP A 229 -25.88 6.43 -3.54
CA ASP A 229 -25.21 7.70 -3.81
C ASP A 229 -24.01 7.91 -2.86
N PRO A 230 -22.84 8.32 -3.37
CA PRO A 230 -21.68 8.63 -2.54
C PRO A 230 -21.84 9.97 -1.82
N VAL A 231 -21.10 10.10 -0.71
CA VAL A 231 -20.71 11.39 -0.18
C VAL A 231 -19.50 11.91 -0.96
N ARG A 232 -19.58 13.13 -1.49
CA ARG A 232 -18.44 13.80 -2.14
C ARG A 232 -17.62 14.54 -1.10
N ARG A 233 -16.32 14.24 -1.04
CA ARG A 233 -15.36 14.90 -0.13
C ARG A 233 -14.17 15.44 -0.90
N SER A 234 -13.64 16.55 -0.42
CA SER A 234 -12.46 17.23 -0.98
C SER A 234 -11.35 17.21 0.06
N PRO A 235 -10.12 16.77 -0.27
CA PRO A 235 -9.00 16.79 0.67
C PRO A 235 -8.74 18.18 1.29
N ALA A 236 -8.89 19.24 0.50
CA ALA A 236 -8.77 20.63 0.95
C ALA A 236 -9.79 21.02 2.03
N ALA A 237 -10.97 20.39 2.06
CA ALA A 237 -11.97 20.66 3.08
C ALA A 237 -11.72 19.88 4.38
N GLU A 238 -10.91 18.83 4.35
CA GLU A 238 -10.71 17.88 5.46
C GLU A 238 -9.37 18.13 6.18
N GLU A 239 -8.33 18.52 5.45
CA GLU A 239 -7.02 18.79 6.03
C GLU A 239 -6.88 20.28 6.39
N ALA A 240 -7.09 20.62 7.66
CA ALA A 240 -7.00 22.00 8.16
C ALA A 240 -5.61 22.65 7.95
N ALA A 241 -4.56 21.84 7.75
CA ALA A 241 -3.22 22.31 7.45
C ALA A 241 -2.99 22.57 5.95
N ASN A 242 -3.93 22.18 5.08
CA ASN A 242 -3.84 22.45 3.65
C ASN A 242 -4.04 23.95 3.42
N PRO A 243 -3.08 24.65 2.79
CA PRO A 243 -3.20 26.08 2.54
C PRO A 243 -4.25 26.42 1.47
N THR A 244 -4.81 25.42 0.80
CA THR A 244 -5.74 25.58 -0.34
C THR A 244 -7.15 25.17 0.06
N ASP A 245 -8.15 25.92 -0.39
CA ASP A 245 -9.58 25.62 -0.23
C ASP A 245 -10.16 24.75 -1.37
N VAL A 246 -9.35 24.51 -2.40
CA VAL A 246 -9.64 23.65 -3.54
C VAL A 246 -8.65 22.49 -3.64
N SER A 247 -9.12 21.35 -4.14
CA SER A 247 -8.28 20.19 -4.47
C SER A 247 -8.42 19.84 -5.94
N GLU A 248 -7.36 19.29 -6.52
CA GLU A 248 -7.35 18.85 -7.92
C GLU A 248 -8.19 17.58 -8.14
N ASN A 249 -8.46 16.85 -7.06
CA ASN A 249 -9.20 15.60 -7.02
C ASN A 249 -10.45 15.67 -6.14
N THR A 250 -11.40 14.77 -6.39
CA THR A 250 -12.61 14.56 -5.58
C THR A 250 -12.68 13.11 -5.13
N TRP A 251 -12.94 12.90 -3.85
CA TRP A 251 -13.21 11.58 -3.31
C TRP A 251 -14.71 11.30 -3.26
N LEU A 252 -15.10 10.13 -3.74
CA LEU A 252 -16.43 9.57 -3.52
C LEU A 252 -16.33 8.54 -2.40
N VAL A 253 -17.16 8.70 -1.37
CA VAL A 253 -17.12 7.88 -0.16
C VAL A 253 -18.46 7.19 0.06
N TRP A 254 -18.41 5.89 0.29
CA TRP A 254 -19.55 5.08 0.70
C TRP A 254 -19.26 4.46 2.07
N PRO A 255 -20.10 4.71 3.09
CA PRO A 255 -20.05 3.91 4.30
C PRO A 255 -20.45 2.46 3.94
N LEU A 256 -19.73 1.51 4.52
CA LEU A 256 -20.00 0.08 4.35
C LEU A 256 -20.35 -0.54 5.70
N VAL A 257 -20.98 -1.71 5.65
CA VAL A 257 -21.15 -2.56 6.84
C VAL A 257 -20.22 -3.78 6.78
N PRO A 258 -19.83 -4.37 7.92
CA PRO A 258 -18.95 -5.55 7.96
C PRO A 258 -19.42 -6.71 7.08
N ALA A 259 -20.73 -6.91 6.96
CA ALA A 259 -21.31 -7.94 6.08
C ALA A 259 -21.00 -7.73 4.57
N GLN A 260 -20.62 -6.52 4.14
CA GLN A 260 -20.21 -6.22 2.76
C GLN A 260 -18.70 -6.43 2.54
N VAL A 261 -17.90 -6.43 3.60
CA VAL A 261 -16.44 -6.45 3.53
C VAL A 261 -15.90 -7.46 4.54
N GLY A 262 -15.91 -8.72 4.12
CA GLY A 262 -15.27 -9.82 4.86
C GLY A 262 -13.79 -9.97 4.53
N LYS A 263 -13.16 -10.99 5.09
CA LYS A 263 -11.83 -11.40 4.66
C LYS A 263 -11.90 -11.98 3.24
N GLY A 264 -11.16 -11.40 2.30
CA GLY A 264 -11.14 -11.86 0.91
C GLY A 264 -10.72 -10.80 -0.09
N ILE A 265 -10.77 -11.17 -1.37
CA ILE A 265 -10.61 -10.23 -2.47
C ILE A 265 -11.99 -9.67 -2.82
N HIS A 266 -12.12 -8.35 -2.73
CA HIS A 266 -13.29 -7.60 -3.15
C HIS A 266 -13.06 -6.96 -4.51
N ILE A 267 -14.09 -6.96 -5.35
CA ILE A 267 -14.06 -6.37 -6.69
C ILE A 267 -14.89 -5.11 -6.70
N VAL A 268 -14.23 -3.97 -6.92
CA VAL A 268 -14.90 -2.68 -7.11
C VAL A 268 -15.01 -2.40 -8.61
N GLY A 269 -16.23 -2.31 -9.13
CA GLY A 269 -16.51 -1.89 -10.50
C GLY A 269 -16.87 -0.41 -10.54
N ILE A 270 -16.28 0.35 -11.47
CA ILE A 270 -16.61 1.77 -11.65
C ILE A 270 -17.03 2.01 -13.08
N ASN A 271 -18.22 2.58 -13.29
CA ASN A 271 -18.76 2.85 -14.62
C ASN A 271 -19.15 4.32 -14.76
N LEU A 272 -18.67 4.98 -15.84
CA LEU A 272 -19.07 6.33 -16.21
C LEU A 272 -20.33 6.28 -17.07
N LEU A 273 -21.46 6.62 -16.46
CA LEU A 273 -22.77 6.66 -17.12
C LEU A 273 -22.90 7.89 -18.01
N GLU A 274 -22.44 9.04 -17.52
CA GLU A 274 -22.56 10.33 -18.20
C GLU A 274 -21.33 11.19 -17.91
N ARG A 275 -20.74 11.76 -18.96
CA ARG A 275 -19.64 12.74 -18.89
C ARG A 275 -20.18 14.14 -19.14
N ASP A 276 -19.72 15.12 -18.36
CA ASP A 276 -19.96 16.53 -18.63
C ASP A 276 -19.37 16.92 -20.00
N PRO A 277 -20.21 17.30 -20.99
CA PRO A 277 -19.73 17.59 -22.35
C PRO A 277 -18.84 18.83 -22.43
N ARG A 278 -18.75 19.64 -21.36
CA ARG A 278 -17.88 20.81 -21.29
C ARG A 278 -16.43 20.46 -20.97
N LEU A 279 -16.17 19.28 -20.42
CA LEU A 279 -14.85 18.85 -20.01
C LEU A 279 -14.25 17.88 -21.04
N ARG A 280 -13.09 18.26 -21.58
CA ARG A 280 -12.31 17.43 -22.51
C ARG A 280 -11.49 16.32 -21.86
N PRO A 281 -10.80 16.51 -20.72
CA PRO A 281 -10.02 15.41 -20.14
C PRO A 281 -10.97 14.29 -19.66
N PRO A 282 -10.53 13.02 -19.71
CA PRO A 282 -11.29 11.93 -19.10
C PRO A 282 -11.35 12.12 -17.58
N VAL A 283 -12.35 11.51 -16.94
CA VAL A 283 -12.27 11.29 -15.48
C VAL A 283 -11.19 10.24 -15.24
N VAL A 284 -10.32 10.42 -14.25
CA VAL A 284 -9.25 9.45 -13.96
C VAL A 284 -9.47 8.87 -12.58
N VAL A 285 -9.59 7.55 -12.48
CA VAL A 285 -9.58 6.85 -11.20
C VAL A 285 -8.13 6.81 -10.71
N ARG A 286 -7.84 7.56 -9.65
CA ARG A 286 -6.49 7.73 -9.09
C ARG A 286 -6.14 6.65 -8.07
N ASN A 287 -7.09 6.35 -7.18
CA ASN A 287 -6.98 5.42 -6.08
C ASN A 287 -8.37 4.79 -5.80
N VAL A 288 -8.39 3.54 -5.35
CA VAL A 288 -9.60 2.85 -4.88
C VAL A 288 -9.22 2.12 -3.61
N GLU A 289 -9.87 2.45 -2.50
CA GLU A 289 -9.43 2.08 -1.16
C GLU A 289 -10.59 1.63 -0.28
N ILE A 290 -10.38 0.57 0.49
CA ILE A 290 -11.23 0.18 1.61
C ILE A 290 -10.51 0.58 2.89
N HIS A 291 -11.15 1.46 3.67
CA HIS A 291 -10.67 1.95 4.94
C HIS A 291 -11.36 1.18 6.06
N VAL A 292 -10.57 0.65 6.99
CA VAL A 292 -11.05 -0.03 8.19
C VAL A 292 -10.52 0.73 9.39
N SER A 293 -11.40 1.15 10.28
CA SER A 293 -11.03 1.80 11.53
C SER A 293 -11.80 1.21 12.70
N TYR A 294 -11.18 1.22 13.87
CA TYR A 294 -11.74 0.63 15.09
C TYR A 294 -11.90 1.72 16.14
N PRO A 295 -12.91 1.62 17.02
CA PRO A 295 -13.02 2.51 18.17
C PRO A 295 -11.73 2.41 18.99
N SER A 296 -11.12 3.56 19.26
CA SER A 296 -10.00 3.62 20.20
C SER A 296 -10.48 3.08 21.54
N GLY A 297 -9.95 1.94 21.99
CA GLY A 297 -10.17 1.50 23.37
C GLY A 297 -9.70 2.60 24.33
N GLU A 298 -10.30 2.67 25.53
CA GLU A 298 -10.04 3.69 26.58
C GLU A 298 -8.57 3.86 27.05
N ASN A 299 -7.59 3.23 26.40
CA ASN A 299 -6.17 3.34 26.72
C ASN A 299 -5.32 4.16 25.73
N ALA A 300 -5.93 4.90 24.79
CA ALA A 300 -5.22 5.94 24.05
C ALA A 300 -5.44 7.29 24.75
N SER A 301 -4.90 7.43 25.97
CA SER A 301 -4.91 8.69 26.70
C SER A 301 -4.27 9.79 25.86
N ALA A 302 -5.06 10.83 25.63
CA ALA A 302 -4.66 12.15 25.23
C ALA A 302 -3.40 12.61 25.97
N GLU A 303 -2.26 12.61 25.28
CA GLU A 303 -1.23 13.61 25.50
C GLU A 303 -0.87 14.17 24.13
N GLY A 304 -1.54 15.27 23.78
CA GLY A 304 -0.99 16.22 22.84
C GLY A 304 0.40 16.60 23.34
N VAL A 305 1.41 16.37 22.50
CA VAL A 305 2.75 16.88 22.73
C VAL A 305 2.67 18.39 22.63
N ASP A 306 2.47 19.02 23.79
CA ASP A 306 2.61 20.46 24.02
C ASP A 306 3.95 20.90 23.44
N GLY A 307 3.88 21.88 22.54
CA GLY A 307 5.02 22.50 21.91
C GLY A 307 5.84 23.24 22.95
N ARG A 308 6.86 22.58 23.50
CA ARG A 308 8.00 23.25 24.11
C ARG A 308 9.29 22.72 23.51
N LEU A 309 9.74 23.43 22.48
CA LEU A 309 11.15 23.53 22.13
C LEU A 309 11.93 23.82 23.42
N ARG A 310 12.59 22.80 23.97
CA ARG A 310 13.65 23.01 24.94
C ARG A 310 14.89 23.41 24.15
N ASP A 311 15.29 24.66 24.32
CA ASP A 311 16.55 25.21 23.83
C ASP A 311 17.71 24.26 24.17
N HIS A 312 18.37 23.74 23.13
CA HIS A 312 19.67 23.10 23.26
C HIS A 312 20.74 24.09 22.80
N PRO A 313 21.74 24.43 23.63
CA PRO A 313 22.72 25.45 23.29
C PRO A 313 23.64 24.96 22.17
N LEU A 314 23.78 25.84 21.16
CA LEU A 314 24.70 25.73 20.05
C LEU A 314 26.13 25.49 20.57
N VAL A 315 26.69 24.32 20.27
CA VAL A 315 28.12 24.06 20.39
C VAL A 315 28.82 24.86 19.29
N ARG A 316 29.42 25.99 19.66
CA ARG A 316 30.37 26.73 18.82
C ARG A 316 31.59 25.85 18.58
N LYS A 317 31.83 25.49 17.32
CA LYS A 317 33.14 24.97 16.89
C LYS A 317 34.14 26.12 16.87
N LYS A 318 35.26 25.94 17.57
CA LYS A 318 36.54 26.57 17.25
C LYS A 318 37.23 25.76 16.16
#